data_AF-A0A1D2NKF7-F1
#
_entry.id   AF-A0A1D2NKF7-F1
#
_cell.length_a   1.000
_cell.length_b   1.000
_cell.length_c   1.000
_cell.angle_alpha   90.00
_cell.angle_beta   90.00
_cell.angle_gamma   90.00
#
_symmetry.space_group_name_H-M   'P 1'
#
loop_
_entity.id
_entity.type
_entity.pdbx_description
1 polymer ?
#
loop_
_entity_poly.entity_id
_entity_poly.type
_entity_poly.pdbx_seq_one_letter_code
_entity_poly.pdbx_strand_id
1 'polypeptide(L)'
;MQSAHARKCAVFAAGYMRSGLNLGCSSSSKCQEKSLWVWRCCTSCACTSRRYSSQHRVSNLLTCRYNSSLMGPYSNQQSQFEDLARFKILGCKIHRGQHKLVEYRSSNDGVPPPPSVPPPAAVPSKPSNPSQPPKPSKRKPTKEVSNFIFSKFFTFVQNYQNMMERKFPKAMQIYRVFIEGVKEFSKELAEYVKIKTKALISANSIFKLSRQELDVYFRMPNEIFRVGPTLLLSALPGFQYIIFPIALKFPKHLLSSHFWTLQEKSQFAIDAQKKRLLNQRPVLRHLQSNVDSIRDRRQQDLCKEILFKLGSGSQPTVPEIMRIKPLFESDPFSMKSMHGPHIKSLCRLHGVKTWIFNRGRLFDRAEMLFIMDMCLMRDGVFNLKTEELKSACFLRGLNAANTSHDDMVEFIQQWLSISSTIQPHSYSLLLHLPVLLAYNNPNNWALLT
;
A
#
# COMPACT_ATOMS: atom_id res chain seq x y z
N MET A 1 -4.33 -38.94 -10.10
CA MET A 1 -3.25 -38.60 -11.04
C MET A 1 -3.22 -37.10 -11.39
N GLN A 2 -3.00 -36.23 -10.40
CA GLN A 2 -2.80 -34.78 -10.62
C GLN A 2 -1.62 -34.20 -9.81
N SER A 3 -0.83 -35.03 -9.11
CA SER A 3 0.36 -34.57 -8.36
C SER A 3 1.71 -34.87 -9.05
N ALA A 4 1.70 -35.45 -10.24
CA ALA A 4 2.90 -35.74 -11.04
C ALA A 4 3.25 -34.66 -12.09
N HIS A 5 2.32 -33.77 -12.41
CA HIS A 5 2.53 -32.70 -13.41
C HIS A 5 3.10 -31.41 -12.79
N ALA A 6 2.82 -31.15 -11.51
CA ALA A 6 3.33 -29.96 -10.79
C ALA A 6 4.83 -30.07 -10.43
N ARG A 7 5.40 -31.28 -10.32
CA ARG A 7 6.84 -31.47 -10.05
C ARG A 7 7.72 -31.35 -11.29
N LYS A 8 7.17 -31.51 -12.50
CA LYS A 8 7.93 -31.33 -13.76
C LYS A 8 8.05 -29.87 -14.19
N CYS A 9 7.17 -28.97 -13.74
CA CYS A 9 7.29 -27.53 -14.03
C CYS A 9 8.33 -26.81 -13.15
N ALA A 10 8.62 -27.31 -11.94
CA ALA A 10 9.59 -26.70 -11.03
C ALA A 10 11.06 -27.04 -11.37
N VAL A 11 11.31 -28.11 -12.13
CA VAL A 11 12.67 -28.49 -12.58
C VAL A 11 13.05 -27.78 -13.90
N PHE A 12 12.07 -27.35 -14.70
CA PHE A 12 12.33 -26.65 -15.96
C PHE A 12 12.66 -25.15 -15.78
N ALA A 13 12.19 -24.52 -14.70
CA ALA A 13 12.44 -23.10 -14.42
C ALA A 13 13.81 -22.81 -13.76
N ALA A 14 14.52 -23.82 -13.25
CA ALA A 14 15.83 -23.68 -12.62
C ALA A 14 17.01 -23.93 -13.59
N GLY A 15 16.77 -24.47 -14.79
CA GLY A 15 17.81 -24.78 -15.78
C GLY A 15 18.14 -23.65 -16.77
N TYR A 16 17.27 -22.63 -16.91
CA TYR A 16 17.37 -21.66 -17.99
C TYR A 16 18.18 -20.38 -17.68
N MET A 17 18.75 -20.27 -16.48
CA MET A 17 19.68 -19.18 -16.11
C MET A 17 21.17 -19.59 -16.05
N ARG A 18 21.51 -20.74 -16.67
CA ARG A 18 22.91 -21.12 -16.93
C ARG A 18 22.99 -21.87 -18.25
N SER A 19 23.14 -21.14 -19.36
CA SER A 19 23.89 -21.53 -20.56
C SER A 19 23.59 -20.52 -21.66
N GLY A 20 24.50 -19.57 -21.90
CA GLY A 20 24.55 -18.91 -23.20
C GLY A 20 25.14 -19.88 -24.21
N LEU A 21 24.43 -20.13 -25.30
CA LEU A 21 24.98 -20.65 -26.56
C LEU A 21 23.99 -20.38 -27.70
N ASN A 22 24.54 -19.76 -28.75
CA ASN A 22 23.97 -19.61 -30.08
C ASN A 22 23.41 -20.94 -30.61
N LEU A 23 22.30 -20.87 -31.35
CA LEU A 23 22.05 -21.68 -32.56
C LEU A 23 20.96 -20.97 -33.39
N GLY A 24 21.27 -20.75 -34.67
CA GLY A 24 20.37 -20.12 -35.64
C GLY A 24 19.44 -21.10 -36.35
N CYS A 25 18.47 -20.51 -37.05
CA CYS A 25 17.62 -21.01 -38.15
C CYS A 25 16.89 -22.35 -38.00
N SER A 26 15.54 -22.30 -38.07
CA SER A 26 14.81 -22.72 -39.27
C SER A 26 13.30 -22.65 -39.04
N SER A 27 12.62 -22.03 -40.01
CA SER A 27 11.18 -21.99 -40.24
C SER A 27 10.50 -23.34 -40.20
N SER A 28 9.32 -23.42 -39.57
CA SER A 28 8.20 -24.23 -40.06
C SER A 28 6.90 -23.83 -39.35
N SER A 29 5.93 -23.46 -40.17
CA SER A 29 4.54 -23.13 -39.89
C SER A 29 3.79 -24.26 -39.19
N LYS A 30 3.34 -24.03 -37.95
CA LYS A 30 2.15 -24.65 -37.32
C LYS A 30 1.97 -24.10 -35.90
N CYS A 31 1.46 -22.87 -35.77
CA CYS A 31 0.81 -22.38 -34.54
C CYS A 31 0.04 -21.08 -34.80
N GLN A 32 -0.90 -21.12 -35.75
CA GLN A 32 -1.98 -20.14 -35.87
C GLN A 32 -3.30 -20.83 -35.53
N GLU A 33 -3.52 -21.17 -34.24
CA GLU A 33 -4.88 -21.48 -33.73
C GLU A 33 -4.97 -21.59 -32.20
N LYS A 34 -4.18 -20.82 -31.43
CA LYS A 34 -4.24 -20.83 -29.95
C LYS A 34 -4.11 -19.44 -29.32
N SER A 35 -4.71 -18.42 -29.93
CA SER A 35 -4.66 -17.03 -29.46
C SER A 35 -6.03 -16.42 -29.09
N LEU A 36 -7.10 -17.23 -28.98
CA LEU A 36 -8.46 -16.71 -28.68
C LEU A 36 -9.18 -17.33 -27.47
N TRP A 37 -8.52 -18.15 -26.64
CA TRP A 37 -9.14 -18.76 -25.46
C TRP A 37 -8.66 -18.24 -24.09
N VAL A 38 -7.72 -17.29 -24.04
CA VAL A 38 -7.20 -16.74 -22.77
C VAL A 38 -7.99 -15.52 -22.27
N TRP A 39 -8.83 -14.90 -23.11
CA TRP A 39 -9.57 -13.68 -22.73
C TRP A 39 -11.01 -13.89 -22.23
N ARG A 40 -11.49 -15.14 -22.13
CA ARG A 40 -12.90 -15.43 -21.74
C ARG A 40 -13.10 -16.10 -20.38
N CYS A 41 -12.03 -16.29 -19.59
CA CYS A 41 -12.11 -16.86 -18.23
C CYS A 41 -12.16 -15.82 -17.09
N CYS A 42 -12.20 -14.51 -17.37
CA CYS A 42 -12.30 -13.46 -16.33
C CYS A 42 -13.69 -12.83 -16.18
N THR A 43 -14.75 -13.34 -16.83
CA THR A 43 -16.08 -12.71 -16.82
C THR A 43 -17.25 -13.66 -16.53
N SER A 44 -17.02 -14.78 -15.84
CA SER A 44 -18.15 -15.61 -15.36
C SER A 44 -17.88 -16.22 -13.99
N CYS A 45 -17.99 -15.39 -12.96
CA CYS A 45 -18.36 -15.83 -11.62
C CYS A 45 -19.33 -14.80 -11.02
N ALA A 46 -20.43 -14.59 -11.74
CA ALA A 46 -21.67 -14.13 -11.17
C ALA A 46 -22.35 -15.37 -10.57
N CYS A 47 -22.37 -15.48 -9.25
CA CYS A 47 -23.19 -16.48 -8.56
C CYS A 47 -24.19 -15.77 -7.63
N THR A 48 -25.37 -15.55 -8.20
CA THR A 48 -26.67 -15.96 -7.63
C THR A 48 -26.71 -16.23 -6.12
N SER A 49 -27.25 -15.24 -5.40
CA SER A 49 -27.79 -15.40 -4.05
C SER A 49 -29.05 -16.28 -4.09
N ARG A 50 -28.99 -17.49 -3.51
CA ARG A 50 -30.18 -18.25 -3.11
C ARG A 50 -30.32 -18.23 -1.58
N ARG A 51 -31.52 -17.81 -1.19
CA ARG A 51 -32.09 -17.66 0.14
C ARG A 51 -32.30 -19.03 0.79
N TYR A 52 -31.87 -19.23 2.04
CA TYR A 52 -32.50 -20.20 2.95
C TYR A 52 -32.45 -19.70 4.40
N SER A 53 -33.62 -19.74 5.02
CA SER A 53 -33.96 -19.39 6.40
C SER A 53 -33.78 -20.61 7.29
N SER A 54 -33.32 -20.45 8.55
CA SER A 54 -33.92 -21.11 9.72
C SER A 54 -33.28 -20.64 11.04
N GLN A 55 -34.16 -20.44 12.02
CA GLN A 55 -33.94 -19.99 13.40
C GLN A 55 -33.52 -21.13 14.35
N HIS A 56 -32.93 -20.72 15.49
CA HIS A 56 -33.00 -21.23 16.88
C HIS A 56 -31.60 -21.33 17.54
N ARG A 57 -31.25 -20.45 18.52
CA ARG A 57 -31.46 -20.52 20.00
C ARG A 57 -30.56 -21.63 20.62
N VAL A 58 -29.72 -21.49 21.66
CA VAL A 58 -29.78 -20.81 22.98
C VAL A 58 -28.34 -20.71 23.59
N SER A 59 -28.12 -19.63 24.35
CA SER A 59 -27.23 -19.33 25.51
C SER A 59 -26.04 -20.22 25.92
N ASN A 60 -24.93 -19.56 26.32
CA ASN A 60 -24.58 -19.47 27.75
C ASN A 60 -23.53 -18.39 28.08
N LEU A 61 -23.72 -17.86 29.29
CA LEU A 61 -23.05 -16.75 29.98
C LEU A 61 -21.54 -16.97 30.18
N LEU A 62 -20.80 -15.86 30.22
CA LEU A 62 -19.76 -15.63 31.24
C LEU A 62 -19.63 -14.12 31.47
N THR A 63 -20.17 -13.70 32.60
CA THR A 63 -19.95 -12.42 33.27
C THR A 63 -18.55 -12.39 33.85
N CYS A 64 -17.79 -11.31 33.62
CA CYS A 64 -16.68 -10.92 34.48
C CYS A 64 -16.80 -9.43 34.78
N ARG A 65 -17.15 -9.16 36.02
CA ARG A 65 -17.18 -7.85 36.67
C ARG A 65 -15.75 -7.61 37.16
N TYR A 66 -15.05 -6.60 36.61
CA TYR A 66 -13.77 -6.14 37.19
C TYR A 66 -13.92 -4.66 37.55
N ASN A 67 -13.74 -4.39 38.84
CA ASN A 67 -13.84 -3.08 39.44
C ASN A 67 -12.58 -2.28 39.11
N SER A 68 -12.76 -1.08 38.60
CA SER A 68 -11.74 -0.12 38.21
C SER A 68 -11.27 0.69 39.42
N SER A 69 -9.96 0.78 39.61
CA SER A 69 -9.32 1.89 40.33
C SER A 69 -7.90 2.11 39.80
N LEU A 70 -7.71 3.31 39.24
CA LEU A 70 -6.45 4.06 39.07
C LEU A 70 -5.32 3.40 38.26
N MET A 71 -5.38 3.49 36.92
CA MET A 71 -4.20 3.60 36.04
C MET A 71 -4.59 4.36 34.74
N GLY A 72 -3.73 5.27 34.29
CA GLY A 72 -3.98 6.22 33.19
C GLY A 72 -4.22 5.61 31.80
N PRO A 73 -4.55 6.44 30.79
CA PRO A 73 -5.18 6.02 29.52
C PRO A 73 -4.31 5.20 28.55
N TYR A 74 -3.09 4.79 28.92
CA TYR A 74 -2.13 4.17 28.01
C TYR A 74 -2.22 2.63 27.93
N SER A 75 -2.74 1.95 28.96
CA SER A 75 -2.74 0.47 29.01
C SER A 75 -3.88 -0.16 28.21
N ASN A 76 -5.01 0.54 28.05
CA ASN A 76 -6.21 0.00 27.44
C ASN A 76 -6.13 -0.09 25.90
N GLN A 77 -5.26 0.72 25.29
CA GLN A 77 -5.04 0.70 23.84
C GLN A 77 -4.25 -0.55 23.41
N GLN A 78 -3.23 -0.96 24.17
CA GLN A 78 -2.38 -2.13 23.89
C GLN A 78 -3.18 -3.43 23.70
N SER A 79 -4.18 -3.67 24.55
CA SER A 79 -5.03 -4.88 24.50
C SER A 79 -5.98 -4.89 23.31
N GLN A 80 -6.49 -3.73 22.90
CA GLN A 80 -7.40 -3.61 21.76
C GLN A 80 -6.68 -3.82 20.41
N PHE A 81 -5.36 -3.62 20.36
CA PHE A 81 -4.55 -3.82 19.16
C PHE A 81 -4.25 -5.29 18.86
N GLU A 82 -4.20 -6.16 19.88
CA GLU A 82 -4.07 -7.61 19.66
C GLU A 82 -5.27 -8.18 18.89
N ASP A 83 -6.47 -7.66 19.16
CA ASP A 83 -7.70 -8.09 18.49
C ASP A 83 -7.77 -7.63 17.03
N LEU A 84 -7.24 -6.45 16.71
CA LEU A 84 -7.17 -5.95 15.32
C LEU A 84 -6.15 -6.74 14.48
N ALA A 85 -4.99 -7.04 15.05
CA ALA A 85 -3.98 -7.89 14.44
C ALA A 85 -4.52 -9.32 14.24
N ARG A 86 -5.28 -9.85 15.21
CA ARG A 86 -6.01 -11.13 15.08
C ARG A 86 -7.05 -11.08 13.97
N PHE A 87 -7.78 -9.97 13.78
CA PHE A 87 -8.80 -9.81 12.74
C PHE A 87 -8.23 -9.89 11.32
N LYS A 88 -7.03 -9.32 11.07
CA LYS A 88 -6.31 -9.47 9.78
C LYS A 88 -5.80 -10.90 9.57
N ILE A 89 -5.35 -11.59 10.62
CA ILE A 89 -4.91 -13.00 10.54
C ILE A 89 -6.10 -13.94 10.29
N LEU A 90 -7.26 -13.69 10.91
CA LEU A 90 -8.50 -14.44 10.69
C LEU A 90 -9.11 -14.15 9.31
N GLY A 91 -9.14 -12.89 8.85
CA GLY A 91 -9.58 -12.54 7.50
C GLY A 91 -8.71 -13.17 6.39
N CYS A 92 -7.39 -13.25 6.58
CA CYS A 92 -6.48 -13.98 5.68
C CYS A 92 -6.62 -15.51 5.77
N LYS A 93 -7.08 -16.07 6.91
CA LYS A 93 -7.32 -17.52 7.07
C LYS A 93 -8.70 -17.95 6.57
N ILE A 94 -9.73 -17.12 6.65
CA ILE A 94 -11.09 -17.45 6.19
C ILE A 94 -11.14 -17.66 4.66
N HIS A 95 -10.23 -17.05 3.90
CA HIS A 95 -10.09 -17.32 2.45
C HIS A 95 -9.21 -18.54 2.10
N ARG A 96 -8.73 -19.30 3.10
CA ARG A 96 -7.80 -20.42 2.89
C ARG A 96 -8.12 -21.67 3.73
N GLY A 97 -9.40 -21.91 4.05
CA GLY A 97 -9.81 -23.02 4.91
C GLY A 97 -11.12 -23.67 4.50
N GLN A 98 -11.11 -24.50 3.45
CA GLN A 98 -11.99 -25.67 3.38
C GLN A 98 -11.20 -26.84 2.77
N HIS A 99 -10.44 -27.54 3.60
CA HIS A 99 -10.15 -28.97 3.38
C HIS A 99 -10.19 -29.63 4.77
N LYS A 100 -11.14 -30.57 4.92
CA LYS A 100 -11.39 -31.37 6.12
C LYS A 100 -10.15 -32.17 6.53
N LEU A 101 -9.82 -32.13 7.81
CA LEU A 101 -8.99 -33.14 8.49
C LEU A 101 -9.81 -34.43 8.60
N VAL A 102 -9.26 -35.53 8.07
CA VAL A 102 -9.67 -36.89 8.44
C VAL A 102 -8.50 -37.48 9.21
N GLU A 103 -8.76 -37.75 10.48
CA GLU A 103 -7.88 -38.41 11.42
C GLU A 103 -8.04 -39.93 11.23
N TYR A 104 -6.94 -40.69 11.11
CA TYR A 104 -6.98 -42.15 11.21
C TYR A 104 -5.84 -42.65 12.10
N ARG A 105 -6.24 -43.38 13.12
CA ARG A 105 -5.44 -44.12 14.09
C ARG A 105 -5.50 -45.59 13.68
N SER A 106 -4.36 -46.29 13.58
CA SER A 106 -4.11 -47.53 14.35
C SER A 106 -2.85 -48.30 13.93
N SER A 107 -2.17 -48.80 14.97
CA SER A 107 -1.55 -50.12 15.15
C SER A 107 -0.25 -50.53 14.44
N ASN A 108 0.71 -50.88 15.31
CA ASN A 108 1.89 -51.71 15.10
C ASN A 108 1.54 -53.16 14.72
N ASP A 109 2.42 -53.78 13.94
CA ASP A 109 2.92 -55.16 14.08
C ASP A 109 4.23 -55.28 13.25
N GLY A 110 5.15 -56.16 13.66
CA GLY A 110 6.60 -55.98 13.48
C GLY A 110 7.38 -56.96 12.58
N VAL A 111 8.72 -56.79 12.65
CA VAL A 111 9.85 -57.73 12.37
C VAL A 111 10.22 -57.94 10.88
N PRO A 112 11.49 -58.27 10.45
CA PRO A 112 12.84 -58.32 11.09
C PRO A 112 13.96 -57.49 10.35
N PRO A 113 15.22 -57.46 10.86
CA PRO A 113 16.31 -56.62 10.34
C PRO A 113 17.26 -57.33 9.33
N PRO A 114 18.05 -56.58 8.53
CA PRO A 114 19.08 -57.15 7.65
C PRO A 114 20.46 -57.28 8.32
N PRO A 115 21.30 -58.24 7.89
CA PRO A 115 22.57 -58.58 8.53
C PRO A 115 23.79 -57.74 8.09
N SER A 116 24.80 -57.82 8.95
CA SER A 116 26.09 -57.13 9.04
C SER A 116 27.14 -57.49 7.96
N VAL A 117 28.00 -56.50 7.67
CA VAL A 117 29.19 -56.54 6.79
C VAL A 117 30.41 -57.18 7.47
N PRO A 118 31.28 -57.87 6.73
CA PRO A 118 32.73 -57.93 7.05
C PRO A 118 33.66 -57.47 5.88
N PRO A 119 34.97 -57.26 6.16
CA PRO A 119 35.81 -56.19 5.58
C PRO A 119 36.66 -56.59 4.35
N PRO A 120 37.29 -55.63 3.63
CA PRO A 120 38.10 -55.91 2.44
C PRO A 120 39.56 -56.29 2.79
N ALA A 121 40.05 -57.34 2.12
CA ALA A 121 41.45 -57.74 2.05
C ALA A 121 42.13 -57.23 0.75
N ALA A 122 43.46 -57.17 0.76
CA ALA A 122 44.32 -56.35 -0.09
C ALA A 122 45.02 -57.10 -1.27
N VAL A 123 45.17 -56.39 -2.42
CA VAL A 123 46.35 -56.33 -3.35
C VAL A 123 46.59 -57.55 -4.30
N PRO A 124 47.27 -57.50 -5.51
CA PRO A 124 48.04 -56.45 -6.22
C PRO A 124 47.85 -56.24 -7.78
N SER A 125 48.27 -55.04 -8.23
CA SER A 125 49.03 -54.59 -9.45
C SER A 125 48.86 -55.15 -10.89
N LYS A 126 48.79 -54.25 -11.89
CA LYS A 126 49.76 -54.13 -13.02
C LYS A 126 49.65 -52.76 -13.79
N PRO A 127 50.69 -52.27 -14.50
CA PRO A 127 50.96 -50.83 -14.75
C PRO A 127 50.91 -50.30 -16.22
N SER A 128 51.08 -48.96 -16.33
CA SER A 128 51.64 -48.11 -17.43
C SER A 128 50.83 -47.96 -18.74
N ASN A 129 50.66 -46.81 -19.45
CA ASN A 129 50.89 -45.33 -19.42
C ASN A 129 50.19 -44.79 -20.74
N PRO A 130 50.28 -43.53 -21.28
CA PRO A 130 50.26 -42.14 -20.77
C PRO A 130 49.24 -41.16 -21.46
N SER A 131 49.03 -39.98 -20.84
CA SER A 131 48.76 -38.64 -21.44
C SER A 131 47.42 -38.26 -22.13
N GLN A 132 46.62 -37.41 -21.48
CA GLN A 132 45.70 -36.44 -22.13
C GLN A 132 46.03 -34.99 -21.68
N PRO A 133 45.95 -33.98 -22.58
CA PRO A 133 46.35 -32.59 -22.28
C PRO A 133 45.33 -31.85 -21.40
N PRO A 134 45.76 -30.86 -20.57
CA PRO A 134 44.86 -30.15 -19.67
C PRO A 134 43.96 -29.13 -20.40
N LYS A 135 42.67 -29.15 -20.08
CA LYS A 135 41.66 -28.19 -20.56
C LYS A 135 41.94 -26.76 -20.04
N PRO A 136 41.71 -25.70 -20.86
CA PRO A 136 42.06 -24.34 -20.48
C PRO A 136 41.14 -23.78 -19.37
N SER A 137 41.75 -23.24 -18.32
CA SER A 137 41.05 -22.62 -17.19
C SER A 137 40.47 -21.26 -17.59
N LYS A 138 39.19 -21.01 -17.32
CA LYS A 138 38.55 -19.69 -17.44
C LYS A 138 39.05 -18.78 -16.30
N ARG A 139 40.13 -18.02 -16.53
CA ARG A 139 40.60 -16.99 -15.58
C ARG A 139 39.66 -15.79 -15.60
N LYS A 140 39.12 -15.41 -14.43
CA LYS A 140 38.38 -14.15 -14.27
C LYS A 140 39.38 -12.98 -14.42
N PRO A 141 39.02 -11.89 -15.11
CA PRO A 141 39.92 -10.76 -15.31
C PRO A 141 40.34 -10.14 -13.97
N THR A 142 41.60 -9.70 -13.90
CA THR A 142 42.17 -9.05 -12.71
C THR A 142 41.50 -7.70 -12.45
N LYS A 143 41.47 -7.27 -11.18
CA LYS A 143 40.81 -6.02 -10.76
C LYS A 143 41.30 -4.79 -11.53
N GLU A 144 42.56 -4.78 -11.96
CA GLU A 144 43.17 -3.69 -12.73
C GLU A 144 42.61 -3.57 -14.16
N VAL A 145 42.44 -4.69 -14.87
CA VAL A 145 41.84 -4.72 -16.21
C VAL A 145 40.37 -4.31 -16.15
N SER A 146 39.66 -4.79 -15.12
CA SER A 146 38.30 -4.36 -14.83
C SER A 146 38.23 -2.84 -14.63
N ASN A 147 39.08 -2.28 -13.76
CA ASN A 147 39.12 -0.84 -13.46
C ASN A 147 39.48 0.01 -14.71
N PHE A 148 40.36 -0.47 -15.57
CA PHE A 148 40.72 0.21 -16.82
C PHE A 148 39.57 0.21 -17.85
N ILE A 149 38.85 -0.90 -17.99
CA ILE A 149 37.67 -0.98 -18.85
C ILE A 149 36.57 -0.06 -18.30
N PHE A 150 36.37 -0.05 -16.98
CA PHE A 150 35.44 0.88 -16.33
C PHE A 150 35.85 2.34 -16.54
N SER A 151 37.13 2.69 -16.41
CA SER A 151 37.58 4.08 -16.59
C SER A 151 37.38 4.57 -18.02
N LYS A 152 37.76 3.77 -19.04
CA LYS A 152 37.49 4.10 -20.45
C LYS A 152 36.01 4.24 -20.76
N PHE A 153 35.17 3.37 -20.20
CA PHE A 153 33.73 3.47 -20.33
C PHE A 153 33.19 4.77 -19.70
N PHE A 154 33.63 5.12 -18.49
CA PHE A 154 33.24 6.37 -17.83
C PHE A 154 33.69 7.61 -18.61
N THR A 155 34.92 7.64 -19.12
CA THR A 155 35.41 8.74 -19.96
C THR A 155 34.59 8.90 -21.24
N PHE A 156 34.21 7.78 -21.87
CA PHE A 156 33.34 7.81 -23.05
C PHE A 156 31.94 8.36 -22.72
N VAL A 157 31.32 7.89 -21.64
CA VAL A 157 30.01 8.37 -21.19
C VAL A 157 30.04 9.86 -20.85
N GLN A 158 31.07 10.33 -20.15
CA GLN A 158 31.25 11.75 -19.83
C GLN A 158 31.41 12.60 -21.09
N ASN A 159 32.23 12.17 -22.05
CA ASN A 159 32.40 12.88 -23.31
C ASN A 159 31.09 12.94 -24.13
N TYR A 160 30.29 11.86 -24.10
CA TYR A 160 28.99 11.82 -24.75
C TYR A 160 27.98 12.77 -24.08
N GLN A 161 27.95 12.81 -22.74
CA GLN A 161 27.12 13.75 -21.97
C GLN A 161 27.48 15.21 -22.28
N ASN A 162 28.78 15.55 -22.27
CA ASN A 162 29.26 16.89 -22.60
C ASN A 162 28.89 17.33 -24.03
N MET A 163 28.95 16.40 -24.97
CA MET A 163 28.58 16.65 -26.37
C MET A 163 27.06 16.81 -26.54
N MET A 164 26.25 16.01 -25.83
CA MET A 164 24.79 16.14 -25.81
C MET A 164 24.32 17.44 -25.15
N GLU A 165 24.99 17.88 -24.09
CA GLU A 165 24.71 19.17 -23.42
C GLU A 165 24.89 20.35 -24.36
N ARG A 166 25.94 20.31 -25.19
CA ARG A 166 26.22 21.37 -26.17
C ARG A 166 25.23 21.38 -27.32
N LYS A 167 24.80 20.20 -27.81
CA LYS A 167 23.93 20.09 -29.00
C LYS A 167 22.44 20.18 -28.67
N PHE A 168 22.00 19.65 -27.53
CA PHE A 168 20.58 19.54 -27.16
C PHE A 168 20.36 19.80 -25.66
N PRO A 169 20.54 21.05 -25.19
CA PRO A 169 20.48 21.37 -23.75
C PRO A 169 19.12 21.02 -23.12
N LYS A 170 18.01 21.24 -23.84
CA LYS A 170 16.66 20.91 -23.37
C LYS A 170 16.45 19.40 -23.18
N ALA A 171 16.96 18.58 -24.10
CA ALA A 171 16.85 17.12 -24.00
C ALA A 171 17.66 16.59 -22.81
N MET A 172 18.84 17.18 -22.56
CA MET A 172 19.66 16.80 -21.43
C MET A 172 19.01 17.14 -20.08
N GLN A 173 18.32 18.27 -19.97
CA GLN A 173 17.58 18.62 -18.76
C GLN A 173 16.52 17.56 -18.41
N ILE A 174 15.74 17.13 -19.41
CA ILE A 174 14.73 16.06 -19.26
C ILE A 174 15.40 14.74 -18.85
N TYR A 175 16.51 14.39 -19.52
CA TYR A 175 17.26 13.17 -19.20
C TYR A 175 17.79 13.18 -17.76
N ARG A 176 18.34 14.31 -17.29
CA ARG A 176 18.84 14.45 -15.92
C ARG A 176 17.74 14.27 -14.89
N VAL A 177 16.61 14.99 -15.04
CA VAL A 177 15.43 14.85 -14.17
C VAL A 177 14.94 13.39 -14.14
N PHE A 178 14.90 12.74 -15.30
CA PHE A 178 14.48 11.34 -15.38
C PHE A 178 15.44 10.39 -14.65
N ILE A 179 16.76 10.50 -14.88
CA ILE A 179 17.76 9.63 -14.26
C ILE A 179 17.82 9.85 -12.74
N GLU A 180 17.73 11.10 -12.29
CA GLU A 180 17.60 11.42 -10.87
C GLU A 180 16.35 10.80 -10.27
N GLY A 181 15.21 10.90 -10.96
CA GLY A 181 13.95 10.26 -10.57
C GLY A 181 14.04 8.73 -10.47
N VAL A 182 14.72 8.05 -11.41
CA VAL A 182 14.97 6.59 -11.32
C VAL A 182 15.81 6.26 -10.10
N LYS A 183 16.88 7.03 -9.83
CA LYS A 183 17.75 6.82 -8.67
C LYS A 183 16.97 6.97 -7.37
N GLU A 184 16.18 8.04 -7.24
CA GLU A 184 15.36 8.31 -6.05
C GLU A 184 14.30 7.22 -5.85
N PHE A 185 13.53 6.89 -6.90
CA PHE A 185 12.53 5.83 -6.86
C PHE A 185 13.11 4.46 -6.47
N SER A 186 14.27 4.09 -7.03
CA SER A 186 14.91 2.80 -6.72
C SER A 186 15.36 2.69 -5.26
N LYS A 187 15.81 3.80 -4.65
CA LYS A 187 16.19 3.87 -3.23
C LYS A 187 14.95 3.69 -2.35
N GLU A 188 13.90 4.47 -2.59
CA GLU A 188 12.65 4.36 -1.81
C GLU A 188 11.97 3.01 -2.01
N LEU A 189 12.03 2.42 -3.21
CA LEU A 189 11.52 1.07 -3.45
C LEU A 189 12.27 0.02 -2.63
N ALA A 190 13.60 0.11 -2.56
CA ALA A 190 14.41 -0.79 -1.73
C ALA A 190 14.08 -0.62 -0.24
N GLU A 191 13.87 0.61 0.22
CA GLU A 191 13.44 0.90 1.58
C GLU A 191 12.04 0.34 1.88
N TYR A 192 11.07 0.57 0.99
CA TYR A 192 9.73 -0.01 1.09
C TYR A 192 9.76 -1.54 1.20
N VAL A 193 10.59 -2.22 0.39
CA VAL A 193 10.75 -3.68 0.48
C VAL A 193 11.30 -4.12 1.83
N LYS A 194 12.26 -3.37 2.40
CA LYS A 194 12.79 -3.64 3.75
C LYS A 194 11.69 -3.46 4.81
N ILE A 195 10.99 -2.34 4.79
CA ILE A 195 9.91 -2.02 5.74
C ILE A 195 8.80 -3.06 5.65
N LYS A 196 8.36 -3.40 4.43
CA LYS A 196 7.32 -4.41 4.22
C LYS A 196 7.73 -5.78 4.73
N THR A 197 9.00 -6.17 4.52
CA THR A 197 9.53 -7.43 5.07
C THR A 197 9.50 -7.41 6.60
N LYS A 198 9.90 -6.30 7.25
CA LYS A 198 9.77 -6.16 8.72
C LYS A 198 8.31 -6.27 9.18
N ALA A 199 7.40 -5.60 8.48
CA ALA A 199 5.96 -5.59 8.75
C ALA A 199 5.31 -6.98 8.66
N LEU A 200 5.76 -7.80 7.70
CA LEU A 200 5.26 -9.16 7.51
C LEU A 200 5.76 -10.13 8.58
N ILE A 201 6.97 -9.92 9.11
CA ILE A 201 7.55 -10.78 10.14
C ILE A 201 6.89 -10.54 11.50
N SER A 202 6.47 -9.31 11.80
CA SER A 202 5.84 -8.96 13.09
C SER A 202 4.63 -8.07 12.87
N ALA A 203 3.43 -8.59 13.18
CA ALA A 203 2.17 -7.86 13.02
C ALA A 203 2.14 -6.54 13.83
N ASN A 204 2.79 -6.51 15.00
CA ASN A 204 2.87 -5.32 15.86
C ASN A 204 3.96 -4.32 15.41
N SER A 205 4.74 -4.63 14.37
CA SER A 205 5.83 -3.75 13.94
C SER A 205 5.36 -2.52 13.19
N ILE A 206 4.16 -2.52 12.60
CA ILE A 206 3.62 -1.37 11.85
C ILE A 206 3.52 -0.12 12.76
N PHE A 207 3.06 -0.29 13.99
CA PHE A 207 2.97 0.80 14.98
C PHE A 207 4.33 1.20 15.57
N LYS A 208 5.36 0.37 15.40
CA LYS A 208 6.75 0.67 15.80
C LYS A 208 7.54 1.39 14.72
N LEU A 209 7.00 1.50 13.50
CA LEU A 209 7.67 2.22 12.42
C LEU A 209 7.83 3.69 12.79
N SER A 210 8.93 4.27 12.31
CA SER A 210 9.10 5.72 12.31
C SER A 210 8.09 6.37 11.36
N ARG A 211 7.83 7.66 11.55
CA ARG A 211 6.95 8.44 10.68
C ARG A 211 7.37 8.41 9.21
N GLN A 212 8.68 8.49 8.96
CA GLN A 212 9.25 8.44 7.61
C GLN A 212 9.03 7.05 6.97
N GLU A 213 9.32 5.97 7.71
CA GLU A 213 9.06 4.61 7.23
C GLU A 213 7.57 4.39 6.94
N LEU A 214 6.68 4.96 7.76
CA LEU A 214 5.24 4.84 7.60
C LEU A 214 4.71 5.59 6.37
N ASP A 215 5.25 6.78 6.09
CA ASP A 215 4.94 7.53 4.88
C ASP A 215 5.37 6.76 3.63
N VAL A 216 6.60 6.22 3.61
CA VAL A 216 7.09 5.35 2.53
C VAL A 216 6.20 4.11 2.37
N TYR A 217 5.83 3.45 3.47
CA TYR A 217 5.00 2.25 3.48
C TYR A 217 3.65 2.46 2.78
N PHE A 218 2.96 3.57 3.07
CA PHE A 218 1.64 3.83 2.50
C PHE A 218 1.67 4.54 1.14
N ARG A 219 2.71 5.33 0.86
CA ARG A 219 2.85 6.07 -0.40
C ARG A 219 3.30 5.17 -1.55
N MET A 220 4.32 4.34 -1.32
CA MET A 220 5.00 3.59 -2.38
C MET A 220 4.13 2.64 -3.20
N PRO A 221 3.14 1.91 -2.65
CA PRO A 221 2.26 1.07 -3.45
C PRO A 221 1.56 1.83 -4.60
N ASN A 222 1.15 3.08 -4.34
CA ASN A 222 0.50 3.91 -5.34
C ASN A 222 1.49 4.41 -6.40
N GLU A 223 2.72 4.73 -6.00
CA GLU A 223 3.78 5.18 -6.91
C GLU A 223 4.22 4.04 -7.84
N ILE A 224 4.38 2.82 -7.31
CA ILE A 224 4.68 1.61 -8.09
C ILE A 224 3.55 1.35 -9.10
N PHE A 225 2.29 1.47 -8.70
CA PHE A 225 1.17 1.25 -9.62
C PHE A 225 1.10 2.29 -10.75
N ARG A 226 1.53 3.53 -10.50
CA ARG A 226 1.58 4.59 -11.53
C ARG A 226 2.71 4.37 -12.53
N VAL A 227 3.91 4.08 -12.04
CA VAL A 227 5.12 4.01 -12.89
C VAL A 227 5.37 2.61 -13.46
N GLY A 228 4.88 1.56 -12.79
CA GLY A 228 5.12 0.16 -13.14
C GLY A 228 4.76 -0.20 -14.58
N PRO A 229 3.57 0.15 -15.09
CA PRO A 229 3.20 -0.12 -16.48
C PRO A 229 4.14 0.57 -17.48
N THR A 230 4.51 1.82 -17.23
CA THR A 230 5.44 2.59 -18.06
C THR A 230 6.80 1.92 -18.11
N LEU A 231 7.34 1.48 -16.97
CA LEU A 231 8.64 0.79 -16.90
C LEU A 231 8.60 -0.58 -17.60
N LEU A 232 7.53 -1.35 -17.40
CA LEU A 232 7.37 -2.66 -18.03
C LEU A 232 7.32 -2.56 -19.56
N LEU A 233 6.55 -1.61 -20.09
CA LEU A 233 6.44 -1.38 -21.53
C LEU A 233 7.74 -0.82 -22.11
N SER A 234 8.46 0.03 -21.37
CA SER A 234 9.74 0.58 -21.82
C SER A 234 10.85 -0.47 -21.93
N ALA A 235 10.74 -1.58 -21.19
CA ALA A 235 11.69 -2.70 -21.28
C ALA A 235 11.50 -3.55 -22.55
N LEU A 236 10.35 -3.44 -23.23
CA LEU A 236 10.09 -4.16 -24.48
C LEU A 236 10.75 -3.42 -25.65
N PRO A 237 11.55 -4.11 -26.49
CA PRO A 237 12.15 -3.51 -27.67
C PRO A 237 11.09 -2.89 -28.60
N GLY A 238 11.32 -1.64 -29.03
CA GLY A 238 10.44 -0.88 -29.92
C GLY A 238 9.42 0.00 -29.21
N PHE A 239 8.86 -0.45 -28.08
CA PHE A 239 7.86 0.32 -27.33
C PHE A 239 8.46 1.56 -26.65
N GLN A 240 9.77 1.59 -26.37
CA GLN A 240 10.41 2.75 -25.75
C GLN A 240 10.18 4.05 -26.55
N TYR A 241 10.22 3.99 -27.88
CA TYR A 241 10.09 5.18 -28.73
C TYR A 241 8.70 5.82 -28.66
N ILE A 242 7.69 5.06 -28.23
CA ILE A 242 6.30 5.52 -28.08
C ILE A 242 6.02 5.91 -26.63
N ILE A 243 6.44 5.08 -25.68
CA ILE A 243 6.09 5.26 -24.26
C ILE A 243 6.80 6.46 -23.65
N PHE A 244 8.06 6.72 -23.98
CA PHE A 244 8.80 7.87 -23.43
C PHE A 244 8.13 9.22 -23.78
N PRO A 245 7.81 9.52 -25.06
CA PRO A 245 7.07 10.74 -25.39
C PRO A 245 5.73 10.87 -24.67
N ILE A 246 4.97 9.77 -24.55
CA ILE A 246 3.67 9.78 -23.86
C ILE A 246 3.85 10.05 -22.36
N ALA A 247 4.83 9.40 -21.72
CA ALA A 247 5.11 9.56 -20.30
C ALA A 247 5.52 11.00 -19.95
N LEU A 248 6.32 11.63 -20.82
CA LEU A 248 6.71 13.04 -20.69
C LEU A 248 5.55 14.01 -20.95
N LYS A 249 4.60 13.65 -21.83
CA LYS A 249 3.40 14.46 -22.09
C LYS A 249 2.36 14.36 -20.97
N PHE A 250 2.29 13.23 -20.26
CA PHE A 250 1.34 12.97 -19.18
C PHE A 250 2.01 12.55 -17.87
N PRO A 251 2.90 13.39 -17.30
CA PRO A 251 3.71 13.04 -16.14
C PRO A 251 2.86 12.72 -14.91
N LYS A 252 1.74 13.42 -14.71
CA LYS A 252 0.82 13.25 -13.58
C LYS A 252 0.19 11.85 -13.48
N HIS A 253 0.06 11.15 -14.60
CA HIS A 253 -0.65 9.88 -14.68
C HIS A 253 0.30 8.68 -14.81
N LEU A 254 1.39 8.84 -15.55
CA LEU A 254 2.27 7.75 -15.96
C LEU A 254 3.61 7.73 -15.21
N LEU A 255 3.96 8.82 -14.55
CA LEU A 255 5.18 8.96 -13.78
C LEU A 255 4.86 9.12 -12.29
N SER A 256 5.75 8.60 -11.46
CA SER A 256 5.72 8.85 -10.02
C SER A 256 6.25 10.25 -9.71
N SER A 257 5.98 10.71 -8.49
CA SER A 257 6.41 12.01 -7.99
C SER A 257 7.92 12.24 -8.09
N HIS A 258 8.76 11.21 -8.06
CA HIS A 258 10.21 11.32 -8.24
C HIS A 258 10.65 11.90 -9.59
N PHE A 259 9.82 11.77 -10.63
CA PHE A 259 10.16 12.19 -12.00
C PHE A 259 9.64 13.59 -12.33
N TRP A 260 8.92 14.23 -11.41
CA TRP A 260 8.35 15.55 -11.63
C TRP A 260 9.35 16.65 -11.25
N THR A 261 9.37 17.71 -12.04
CA THR A 261 10.10 18.94 -11.69
C THR A 261 9.52 19.57 -10.41
N LEU A 262 10.29 20.42 -9.73
CA LEU A 262 9.82 21.11 -8.52
C LEU A 262 8.53 21.93 -8.78
N GLN A 263 8.45 22.56 -9.95
CA GLN A 263 7.26 23.31 -10.36
C GLN A 263 6.05 22.40 -10.54
N GLU A 264 6.20 21.27 -11.24
CA GLU A 264 5.13 20.29 -11.43
C GLU A 264 4.68 19.66 -10.10
N LYS A 265 5.63 19.32 -9.21
CA LYS A 265 5.32 18.81 -7.87
C LYS A 265 4.42 19.77 -7.10
N SER A 266 4.77 21.05 -7.08
CA SER A 266 3.97 22.09 -6.43
C SER A 266 2.58 22.22 -7.08
N GLN A 267 2.51 22.38 -8.40
CA GLN A 267 1.25 22.55 -9.11
C GLN A 267 0.33 21.33 -8.93
N PHE A 268 0.86 20.11 -9.03
CA PHE A 268 0.06 18.90 -8.89
C PHE A 268 -0.41 18.67 -7.46
N ALA A 269 0.37 19.09 -6.46
CA ALA A 269 -0.06 19.07 -5.06
C ALA A 269 -1.24 20.01 -4.83
N ILE A 270 -1.16 21.25 -5.34
CA ILE A 270 -2.24 22.25 -5.28
C ILE A 270 -3.51 21.71 -5.97
N ASP A 271 -3.37 21.19 -7.20
CA ASP A 271 -4.49 20.61 -7.94
C ASP A 271 -5.14 19.45 -7.18
N ALA A 272 -4.33 18.57 -6.58
CA ALA A 272 -4.82 17.43 -5.82
C ALA A 272 -5.57 17.89 -4.58
N GLN A 273 -5.05 18.90 -3.88
CA GLN A 273 -5.71 19.49 -2.72
C GLN A 273 -7.03 20.16 -3.11
N LYS A 274 -7.05 20.99 -4.17
CA LYS A 274 -8.28 21.62 -4.68
C LYS A 274 -9.35 20.58 -5.03
N LYS A 275 -8.97 19.50 -5.73
CA LYS A 275 -9.89 18.39 -6.04
C LYS A 275 -10.47 17.71 -4.80
N ARG A 276 -9.69 17.57 -3.72
CA ARG A 276 -10.17 17.00 -2.45
C ARG A 276 -11.15 17.94 -1.75
N LEU A 277 -10.78 19.21 -1.61
CA LEU A 277 -11.60 20.22 -0.94
C LEU A 277 -12.95 20.45 -1.63
N LEU A 278 -13.01 20.36 -2.96
CA LEU A 278 -14.28 20.40 -3.71
C LEU A 278 -15.30 19.33 -3.26
N ASN A 279 -14.84 18.23 -2.65
CA ASN A 279 -15.71 17.16 -2.14
C ASN A 279 -16.16 17.38 -0.68
N GLN A 280 -15.72 18.42 0.02
CA GLN A 280 -16.23 18.75 1.35
C GLN A 280 -17.72 19.12 1.31
N ARG A 281 -18.13 19.96 0.34
CA ARG A 281 -19.54 20.37 0.18
C ARG A 281 -20.48 19.19 -0.13
N PRO A 282 -20.18 18.27 -1.07
CA PRO A 282 -20.94 17.03 -1.24
C PRO A 282 -21.06 16.19 0.03
N VAL A 283 -19.98 16.01 0.80
CA VAL A 283 -20.02 15.26 2.07
C VAL A 283 -20.93 15.95 3.08
N LEU A 284 -20.84 17.28 3.22
CA LEU A 284 -21.73 18.05 4.09
C LEU A 284 -23.21 17.89 3.70
N ARG A 285 -23.53 17.92 2.39
CA ARG A 285 -24.90 17.69 1.92
C ARG A 285 -25.41 16.28 2.26
N HIS A 286 -24.53 15.28 2.21
CA HIS A 286 -24.91 13.93 2.61
C HIS A 286 -25.15 13.82 4.12
N LEU A 287 -24.41 14.55 4.96
CA LEU A 287 -24.72 14.64 6.39
C LEU A 287 -26.10 15.28 6.60
N GLN A 288 -26.37 16.41 5.94
CA GLN A 288 -27.65 17.12 6.00
C GLN A 288 -28.83 16.23 5.55
N SER A 289 -28.70 15.52 4.43
CA SER A 289 -29.79 14.71 3.88
C SER A 289 -30.15 13.49 4.73
N ASN A 290 -29.25 13.06 5.63
CA ASN A 290 -29.47 11.90 6.50
C ASN A 290 -29.71 12.29 7.96
N VAL A 291 -29.81 13.59 8.27
CA VAL A 291 -30.05 14.03 9.65
C VAL A 291 -31.44 13.65 10.14
N ASP A 292 -32.43 13.68 9.25
CA ASP A 292 -33.82 13.36 9.59
C ASP A 292 -34.08 11.85 9.75
N SER A 293 -33.15 10.99 9.31
CA SER A 293 -33.23 9.54 9.54
C SER A 293 -32.69 9.09 10.90
N ILE A 294 -32.09 10.00 11.68
CA ILE A 294 -31.59 9.72 13.02
C ILE A 294 -32.78 9.43 13.96
N ARG A 295 -32.77 8.27 14.61
CA ARG A 295 -33.87 7.81 15.48
C ARG A 295 -33.88 8.47 16.86
N ASP A 296 -32.72 8.68 17.45
CA ASP A 296 -32.59 9.34 18.74
C ASP A 296 -32.71 10.86 18.56
N ARG A 297 -33.79 11.44 19.08
CA ARG A 297 -34.04 12.88 18.98
C ARG A 297 -32.93 13.73 19.58
N ARG A 298 -32.32 13.30 20.69
CA ARG A 298 -31.22 14.07 21.32
C ARG A 298 -30.01 14.14 20.39
N GLN A 299 -29.64 13.00 19.81
CA GLN A 299 -28.52 12.93 18.86
C GLN A 299 -28.84 13.66 17.56
N GLN A 300 -30.10 13.62 17.11
CA GLN A 300 -30.57 14.38 15.96
C GLN A 300 -30.42 15.89 16.17
N ASP A 301 -30.87 16.41 17.32
CA ASP A 301 -30.79 17.84 17.65
C ASP A 301 -29.33 18.31 17.73
N LEU A 302 -28.45 17.54 18.38
CA LEU A 302 -27.01 17.80 18.44
C LEU A 302 -26.37 17.83 17.04
N CYS A 303 -26.76 16.89 16.16
CA CYS A 303 -26.27 16.85 14.79
C CYS A 303 -26.77 18.06 13.98
N LYS A 304 -28.04 18.44 14.15
CA LYS A 304 -28.62 19.64 13.53
C LYS A 304 -27.90 20.91 13.96
N GLU A 305 -27.57 21.04 15.24
CA GLU A 305 -26.80 22.19 15.77
C GLU A 305 -25.42 22.29 15.09
N ILE A 306 -24.69 21.17 14.99
CA ILE A 306 -23.37 21.14 14.35
C ILE A 306 -23.48 21.50 12.86
N LEU A 307 -24.48 20.95 12.15
CA LEU A 307 -24.69 21.27 10.74
C LEU A 307 -25.14 22.72 10.52
N PHE A 308 -25.90 23.29 11.45
CA PHE A 308 -26.28 24.70 11.43
C PHE A 308 -25.06 25.60 11.60
N LYS A 309 -24.17 25.31 12.57
CA LYS A 309 -22.89 26.04 12.74
C LYS A 309 -22.06 25.99 11.47
N LEU A 310 -21.91 24.81 10.87
CA LEU A 310 -21.17 24.65 9.61
C LEU A 310 -21.81 25.45 8.47
N GLY A 311 -23.14 25.52 8.41
CA GLY A 311 -23.88 26.29 7.42
C GLY A 311 -23.82 27.80 7.61
N SER A 312 -23.70 28.29 8.86
CA SER A 312 -23.61 29.71 9.20
C SER A 312 -22.19 30.28 9.10
N GLY A 313 -21.19 29.44 8.77
CA GLY A 313 -19.78 29.84 8.69
C GLY A 313 -18.98 29.64 9.97
N SER A 314 -19.60 29.16 11.06
CA SER A 314 -18.92 28.82 12.31
C SER A 314 -18.35 27.39 12.27
N GLN A 315 -17.40 27.06 13.15
CA GLN A 315 -16.89 25.70 13.29
C GLN A 315 -17.30 25.06 14.62
N PRO A 316 -17.72 23.78 14.63
CA PRO A 316 -18.02 23.07 15.87
C PRO A 316 -16.74 22.80 16.67
N THR A 317 -16.86 22.79 18.00
CA THR A 317 -15.73 22.49 18.88
C THR A 317 -15.50 20.98 19.01
N VAL A 318 -14.30 20.56 19.43
CA VAL A 318 -13.97 19.14 19.68
C VAL A 318 -15.00 18.46 20.61
N PRO A 319 -15.40 19.03 21.76
CA PRO A 319 -16.39 18.41 22.63
C PRO A 319 -17.77 18.23 21.96
N GLU A 320 -18.17 19.17 21.09
CA GLU A 320 -19.43 19.06 20.34
C GLU A 320 -19.37 17.90 19.35
N ILE A 321 -18.28 17.77 18.59
CA ILE A 321 -18.07 16.65 17.66
C ILE A 321 -18.11 15.32 18.39
N MET A 322 -17.51 15.26 19.58
CA MET A 322 -17.50 14.03 20.38
C MET A 322 -18.89 13.59 20.85
N ARG A 323 -19.84 14.53 21.03
CA ARG A 323 -21.22 14.18 21.42
C ARG A 323 -22.00 13.45 20.33
N ILE A 324 -21.66 13.66 19.06
CA ILE A 324 -22.29 12.97 17.91
C ILE A 324 -21.52 11.73 17.45
N LYS A 325 -20.42 11.36 18.12
CA LYS A 325 -19.65 10.14 17.83
C LYS A 325 -20.51 8.87 17.72
N PRO A 326 -21.53 8.63 18.56
CA PRO A 326 -22.37 7.43 18.45
C PRO A 326 -23.04 7.28 17.08
N LEU A 327 -23.37 8.38 16.41
CA LEU A 327 -23.98 8.36 15.06
C LEU A 327 -23.06 7.79 13.98
N PHE A 328 -21.74 7.79 14.22
CA PHE A 328 -20.73 7.24 13.32
C PHE A 328 -20.37 5.79 13.67
N GLU A 329 -20.73 5.31 14.85
CA GLU A 329 -20.58 3.91 15.24
C GLU A 329 -21.74 3.06 14.72
N SER A 330 -22.92 3.65 14.60
CA SER A 330 -24.15 3.02 14.11
C SER A 330 -24.76 3.74 12.91
N ASP A 331 -26.00 3.36 12.56
CA ASP A 331 -26.80 4.09 11.58
C ASP A 331 -27.04 5.54 12.05
N PRO A 332 -26.99 6.56 11.16
CA PRO A 332 -26.84 6.48 9.70
C PRO A 332 -25.40 6.58 9.18
N PHE A 333 -24.43 7.05 9.98
CA PHE A 333 -23.10 7.43 9.48
C PHE A 333 -22.01 6.36 9.67
N SER A 334 -22.35 5.15 10.12
CA SER A 334 -21.39 4.05 10.15
C SER A 334 -20.87 3.67 8.76
N MET A 335 -19.66 3.13 8.72
CA MET A 335 -19.03 2.67 7.48
C MET A 335 -19.88 1.64 6.71
N LYS A 336 -20.69 0.85 7.45
CA LYS A 336 -21.57 -0.19 6.92
C LYS A 336 -22.91 0.36 6.40
N SER A 337 -23.50 1.33 7.10
CA SER A 337 -24.81 1.90 6.78
C SER A 337 -24.77 2.96 5.67
N MET A 338 -23.73 3.81 5.63
CA MET A 338 -23.67 4.96 4.72
C MET A 338 -23.95 4.60 3.25
N HIS A 339 -24.76 5.39 2.54
CA HIS A 339 -25.07 5.13 1.13
C HIS A 339 -23.86 5.25 0.18
N GLY A 340 -23.90 4.53 -0.93
CA GLY A 340 -22.80 4.49 -1.92
C GLY A 340 -22.32 5.85 -2.44
N PRO A 341 -23.20 6.82 -2.77
CA PRO A 341 -22.79 8.16 -3.16
C PRO A 341 -21.99 8.89 -2.05
N HIS A 342 -22.41 8.74 -0.79
CA HIS A 342 -21.71 9.31 0.35
C HIS A 342 -20.28 8.75 0.47
N ILE A 343 -20.15 7.42 0.36
CA ILE A 343 -18.85 6.73 0.32
C ILE A 343 -17.96 7.26 -0.81
N LYS A 344 -18.54 7.48 -2.00
CA LYS A 344 -17.80 7.98 -3.16
C LYS A 344 -17.27 9.40 -2.93
N SER A 345 -18.09 10.26 -2.31
CA SER A 345 -17.70 11.62 -1.93
C SER A 345 -16.56 11.61 -0.90
N LEU A 346 -16.65 10.75 0.13
CA LEU A 346 -15.58 10.56 1.12
C LEU A 346 -14.29 10.01 0.49
N CYS A 347 -14.38 9.02 -0.41
CA CYS A 347 -13.21 8.55 -1.15
C CYS A 347 -12.49 9.70 -1.87
N ARG A 348 -13.24 10.54 -2.59
CA ARG A 348 -12.67 11.67 -3.32
C ARG A 348 -12.07 12.73 -2.39
N LEU A 349 -12.74 13.04 -1.27
CA LEU A 349 -12.22 13.93 -0.23
C LEU A 349 -10.87 13.45 0.32
N HIS A 350 -10.69 12.14 0.46
CA HIS A 350 -9.45 11.54 0.95
C HIS A 350 -8.44 11.18 -0.14
N GLY A 351 -8.69 11.56 -1.40
CA GLY A 351 -7.79 11.28 -2.53
C GLY A 351 -7.77 9.82 -2.97
N VAL A 352 -8.74 9.01 -2.53
CA VAL A 352 -8.91 7.62 -2.93
C VAL A 352 -9.61 7.56 -4.29
N LYS A 353 -8.97 6.93 -5.28
CA LYS A 353 -9.57 6.72 -6.61
C LYS A 353 -10.84 5.87 -6.46
N THR A 354 -11.96 6.39 -6.93
CA THR A 354 -13.26 5.69 -6.85
C THR A 354 -13.38 4.66 -7.96
N TRP A 355 -13.58 3.40 -7.61
CA TRP A 355 -13.82 2.29 -8.55
C TRP A 355 -14.74 1.25 -7.91
N ILE A 356 -14.38 -0.04 -7.98
CA ILE A 356 -15.04 -1.14 -7.26
C ILE A 356 -14.49 -1.18 -5.83
N PHE A 357 -15.26 -1.75 -4.89
CA PHE A 357 -14.87 -1.92 -3.48
C PHE A 357 -14.54 -0.60 -2.74
N ASN A 358 -15.22 0.50 -3.08
CA ASN A 358 -14.96 1.82 -2.48
C ASN A 358 -14.99 1.82 -0.95
N ARG A 359 -15.91 1.07 -0.32
CA ARG A 359 -15.98 0.95 1.14
C ARG A 359 -14.70 0.36 1.74
N GLY A 360 -14.19 -0.73 1.17
CA GLY A 360 -12.95 -1.36 1.64
C GLY A 360 -11.76 -0.42 1.48
N ARG A 361 -11.62 0.21 0.32
CA ARG A 361 -10.55 1.18 0.07
C ARG A 361 -10.62 2.41 0.98
N LEU A 362 -11.83 2.85 1.32
CA LEU A 362 -12.05 3.94 2.25
C LEU A 362 -11.74 3.52 3.69
N PHE A 363 -12.05 2.27 4.06
CA PHE A 363 -11.67 1.69 5.34
C PHE A 363 -10.14 1.59 5.48
N ASP A 364 -9.44 1.08 4.46
CA ASP A 364 -7.97 1.02 4.43
C ASP A 364 -7.36 2.42 4.56
N ARG A 365 -8.00 3.43 3.94
CA ARG A 365 -7.58 4.82 4.06
C ARG A 365 -7.79 5.38 5.47
N ALA A 366 -8.89 5.05 6.13
CA ALA A 366 -9.12 5.44 7.52
C ALA A 366 -8.12 4.78 8.46
N GLU A 367 -7.85 3.48 8.27
CA GLU A 367 -6.84 2.75 9.05
C GLU A 367 -5.44 3.38 8.86
N MET A 368 -5.08 3.72 7.62
CA MET A 368 -3.84 4.42 7.30
C MET A 368 -3.74 5.77 8.04
N LEU A 369 -4.79 6.59 8.01
CA LEU A 369 -4.84 7.86 8.76
C LEU A 369 -4.70 7.63 10.27
N PHE A 370 -5.43 6.66 10.82
CA PHE A 370 -5.39 6.33 12.23
C PHE A 370 -3.99 5.89 12.68
N ILE A 371 -3.31 5.00 11.93
CA ILE A 371 -1.94 4.57 12.26
C ILE A 371 -0.97 5.75 12.20
N MET A 372 -1.13 6.65 11.22
CA MET A 372 -0.33 7.88 11.14
C MET A 372 -0.60 8.83 12.32
N ASP A 373 -1.84 8.92 12.79
CA ASP A 373 -2.21 9.69 13.99
C ASP A 373 -1.55 9.12 15.26
N MET A 374 -1.57 7.79 15.45
CA MET A 374 -0.89 7.15 16.59
C MET A 374 0.61 7.44 16.58
N CYS A 375 1.22 7.44 15.41
CA CYS A 375 2.63 7.79 15.23
C CYS A 375 2.90 9.26 15.60
N LEU A 376 2.03 10.19 15.19
CA LEU A 376 2.16 11.60 15.57
C LEU A 376 2.01 11.83 17.07
N MET A 377 1.09 11.13 17.73
CA MET A 377 0.95 11.23 19.19
C MET A 377 2.18 10.73 19.93
N ARG A 378 2.76 9.62 19.45
CA ARG A 378 4.00 9.06 20.02
C ARG A 378 5.17 10.02 19.88
N ASP A 379 5.35 10.63 18.72
CA ASP A 379 6.50 11.50 18.43
C ASP A 379 6.33 12.93 19.00
N GLY A 380 5.10 13.34 19.28
CA GLY A 380 4.75 14.68 19.77
C GLY A 380 4.64 15.73 18.66
N VAL A 381 3.55 16.50 18.65
CA VAL A 381 3.26 17.49 17.59
C VAL A 381 4.25 18.66 17.60
N PHE A 382 4.70 19.07 18.79
CA PHE A 382 5.64 20.20 18.94
C PHE A 382 7.05 19.93 18.38
N ASN A 383 7.40 18.66 18.18
CA ASN A 383 8.72 18.26 17.67
C ASN A 383 8.76 18.23 16.14
N LEU A 384 7.66 18.54 15.46
CA LEU A 384 7.55 18.47 14.00
C LEU A 384 8.18 19.70 13.34
N LYS A 385 8.90 19.47 12.24
CA LYS A 385 9.34 20.58 11.38
C LYS A 385 8.13 21.18 10.65
N THR A 386 8.20 22.46 10.29
CA THR A 386 7.12 23.17 9.59
C THR A 386 6.62 22.44 8.33
N GLU A 387 7.52 21.85 7.55
CA GLU A 387 7.15 21.10 6.34
C GLU A 387 6.42 19.78 6.66
N GLU A 388 6.80 19.10 7.73
CA GLU A 388 6.11 17.89 8.20
C GLU A 388 4.71 18.23 8.72
N LEU A 389 4.61 19.35 9.43
CA LEU A 389 3.35 19.87 9.95
C LEU A 389 2.39 20.28 8.82
N LYS A 390 2.87 21.01 7.81
CA LYS A 390 2.10 21.33 6.59
C LYS A 390 1.59 20.06 5.91
N SER A 391 2.46 19.06 5.73
CA SER A 391 2.09 17.77 5.14
C SER A 391 1.00 17.05 5.96
N ALA A 392 1.12 17.07 7.29
CA ALA A 392 0.13 16.51 8.21
C ALA A 392 -1.23 17.22 8.09
N CYS A 393 -1.24 18.55 7.98
CA CYS A 393 -2.45 19.35 7.76
C CYS A 393 -3.09 19.05 6.40
N PHE A 394 -2.30 19.02 5.32
CA PHE A 394 -2.80 18.69 3.98
C PHE A 394 -3.42 17.29 3.93
N LEU A 395 -2.79 16.31 4.57
CA LEU A 395 -3.31 14.95 4.65
C LEU A 395 -4.70 14.92 5.30
N ARG A 396 -4.93 15.75 6.32
CA ARG A 396 -6.18 15.88 7.09
C ARG A 396 -7.19 16.87 6.50
N GLY A 397 -6.88 17.47 5.36
CA GLY A 397 -7.81 18.34 4.61
C GLY A 397 -7.78 19.81 5.02
N LEU A 398 -6.72 20.26 5.66
CA LEU A 398 -6.44 21.68 5.88
C LEU A 398 -5.42 22.18 4.84
N ASN A 399 -5.71 23.28 4.16
CA ASN A 399 -4.75 24.00 3.33
C ASN A 399 -3.83 24.84 4.21
N ALA A 400 -2.62 24.33 4.48
CA ALA A 400 -1.65 24.95 5.36
C ALA A 400 -0.69 25.94 4.68
N ALA A 401 -0.93 26.31 3.40
CA ALA A 401 0.00 27.15 2.64
C ALA A 401 0.27 28.52 3.30
N ASN A 402 -0.78 29.15 3.84
CA ASN A 402 -0.74 30.47 4.48
C ASN A 402 -1.19 30.40 5.95
N THR A 403 -0.99 29.26 6.61
CA THR A 403 -1.37 29.06 8.02
C THR A 403 -0.15 29.26 8.91
N SER A 404 -0.32 29.92 10.07
CA SER A 404 0.77 30.09 11.02
C SER A 404 1.21 28.76 11.62
N HIS A 405 2.41 28.72 12.19
CA HIS A 405 2.92 27.50 12.83
C HIS A 405 2.00 27.04 13.96
N ASP A 406 1.56 27.97 14.80
CA ASP A 406 0.77 27.67 16.00
C ASP A 406 -0.64 27.21 15.64
N ASP A 407 -1.28 27.84 14.64
CA ASP A 407 -2.60 27.40 14.14
C ASP A 407 -2.54 25.99 13.54
N MET A 408 -1.43 25.63 12.88
CA MET A 408 -1.24 24.27 12.37
C MET A 408 -1.08 23.26 13.51
N VAL A 409 -0.32 23.61 14.56
CA VAL A 409 -0.18 22.78 15.75
C VAL A 409 -1.53 22.59 16.43
N GLU A 410 -2.29 23.67 16.62
CA GLU A 410 -3.62 23.63 17.22
C GLU A 410 -4.57 22.73 16.43
N PHE A 411 -4.63 22.89 15.11
CA PHE A 411 -5.47 22.05 14.25
C PHE A 411 -5.13 20.55 14.39
N ILE A 412 -3.84 20.21 14.40
CA ILE A 412 -3.40 18.81 14.56
C ILE A 412 -3.74 18.30 15.96
N GLN A 413 -3.59 19.11 17.01
CA GLN A 413 -3.99 18.72 18.37
C GLN A 413 -5.48 18.48 18.48
N GLN A 414 -6.31 19.37 17.93
CA GLN A 414 -7.76 19.18 17.87
C GLN A 414 -8.11 17.88 17.13
N TRP A 415 -7.47 17.61 15.99
CA TRP A 415 -7.65 16.35 15.27
C TRP A 415 -7.28 15.12 16.11
N LEU A 416 -6.10 15.13 16.74
CA LEU A 416 -5.58 14.01 17.53
C LEU A 416 -6.40 13.75 18.81
N SER A 417 -6.95 14.82 19.40
CA SER A 417 -7.86 14.70 20.55
C SER A 417 -9.10 13.87 20.23
N ILE A 418 -9.56 13.91 18.97
CA ILE A 418 -10.66 13.08 18.49
C ILE A 418 -10.14 11.70 18.09
N SER A 419 -9.12 11.64 17.22
CA SER A 419 -8.65 10.41 16.60
C SER A 419 -8.08 9.39 17.59
N SER A 420 -7.52 9.85 18.71
CA SER A 420 -7.07 9.00 19.82
C SER A 420 -8.19 8.16 20.46
N THR A 421 -9.45 8.62 20.36
CA THR A 421 -10.61 7.92 20.92
C THR A 421 -11.29 7.00 19.90
N ILE A 422 -10.88 7.06 18.62
CA ILE A 422 -11.54 6.35 17.52
C ILE A 422 -11.21 4.87 17.56
N GLN A 423 -12.21 4.06 17.24
CA GLN A 423 -12.10 2.62 17.07
C GLN A 423 -12.46 2.24 15.63
N PRO A 424 -12.15 1.03 15.16
CA PRO A 424 -12.42 0.60 13.78
C PRO A 424 -13.87 0.76 13.32
N HIS A 425 -14.84 0.62 14.24
CA HIS A 425 -16.26 0.81 13.93
C HIS A 425 -16.66 2.29 13.80
N SER A 426 -15.88 3.23 14.37
CA SER A 426 -16.06 4.69 14.25
C SER A 426 -15.11 5.35 13.25
N TYR A 427 -14.42 4.59 12.39
CA TYR A 427 -13.56 5.14 11.33
C TYR A 427 -14.28 6.12 10.40
N SER A 428 -15.60 6.01 10.25
CA SER A 428 -16.36 7.01 9.52
C SER A 428 -16.22 8.39 10.15
N LEU A 429 -16.25 8.57 11.47
CA LEU A 429 -16.05 9.88 12.10
C LEU A 429 -14.71 10.50 11.70
N LEU A 430 -13.62 9.72 11.78
CA LEU A 430 -12.28 10.14 11.35
C LEU A 430 -12.27 10.65 9.89
N LEU A 431 -13.02 9.99 9.01
CA LEU A 431 -13.15 10.37 7.61
C LEU A 431 -13.99 11.63 7.38
N HIS A 432 -14.86 12.02 8.33
CA HIS A 432 -15.67 13.24 8.24
C HIS A 432 -15.01 14.45 8.91
N LEU A 433 -13.97 14.25 9.73
CA LEU A 433 -13.24 15.34 10.37
C LEU A 433 -12.74 16.46 9.43
N PRO A 434 -12.31 16.20 8.18
CA PRO A 434 -11.94 17.29 7.27
C PRO A 434 -13.09 18.26 6.96
N VAL A 435 -14.34 17.83 7.13
CA VAL A 435 -15.52 18.69 7.04
C VAL A 435 -15.83 19.29 8.41
N LEU A 436 -15.87 18.48 9.45
CA LEU A 436 -16.26 18.94 10.79
C LEU A 436 -15.28 19.98 11.38
N LEU A 437 -13.97 19.83 11.14
CA LEU A 437 -12.92 20.70 11.71
C LEU A 437 -12.34 21.74 10.74
N ALA A 438 -12.58 21.61 9.42
CA ALA A 438 -11.88 22.46 8.44
C ALA A 438 -12.77 23.01 7.33
N TYR A 439 -14.08 22.75 7.34
CA TYR A 439 -14.97 23.22 6.27
C TYR A 439 -14.97 24.74 6.14
N ASN A 440 -15.05 25.47 7.26
CA ASN A 440 -15.11 26.94 7.26
C ASN A 440 -13.73 27.60 7.42
N ASN A 441 -12.64 26.87 7.21
CA ASN A 441 -11.31 27.47 7.33
C ASN A 441 -11.04 28.39 6.12
N PRO A 442 -10.65 29.66 6.33
CA PRO A 442 -10.49 30.63 5.24
C PRO A 442 -9.45 30.19 4.20
N ASN A 443 -8.38 29.50 4.62
CA ASN A 443 -7.36 29.02 3.69
C ASN A 443 -7.87 27.92 2.76
N ASN A 444 -8.86 27.12 3.19
CA ASN A 444 -9.51 26.15 2.31
C ASN A 444 -10.36 26.86 1.25
N TRP A 445 -11.12 27.88 1.64
CA TRP A 445 -11.96 28.66 0.71
C TRP A 445 -11.15 29.51 -0.27
N ALA A 446 -10.02 30.07 0.17
CA ALA A 446 -9.08 30.79 -0.68
C ALA A 446 -8.51 29.93 -1.83
N LEU A 447 -8.45 28.60 -1.66
CA LEU A 447 -8.01 27.69 -2.73
C LEU A 447 -9.14 27.31 -3.71
N LEU A 448 -10.40 27.42 -3.25
CA LEU A 448 -11.59 27.06 -4.02
C LEU A 448 -12.14 28.20 -4.87
N THR A 449 -11.97 29.43 -4.39
CA THR A 449 -12.11 30.66 -5.17
C THR A 449 -11.03 30.73 -6.25
#